data_AF-A0A5C8JIQ6-F1
#
_entry.id   AF-A0A5C8JIQ6-F1
#
_cell.length_a   1.000
_cell.length_b   1.000
_cell.length_c   1.000
_cell.angle_alpha   90.00
_cell.angle_beta   90.00
_cell.angle_gamma   90.00
#
_symmetry.space_group_name_H-M   'P 1'
#
loop_
_entity.id
_entity.type
_entity.pdbx_description
1 polymer ?
#
loop_
_entity_poly.entity_id
_entity_poly.type
_entity_poly.pdbx_seq_one_letter_code
_entity_poly.pdbx_strand_id
1 'polypeptide(L)' 'MRQSNSSVSTVVKVIIAIFLPPLAVFLHDGIGSSFWINILLTLLFFVPGVIHALLVVTDTI' A
#
# COMPACT_ATOMS: atom_id res chain seq x y z
N MET A 1 0.47 -36.02 -6.17
CA MET A 1 1.64 -35.14 -6.42
C MET A 1 1.49 -33.93 -5.49
N ARG A 2 2.24 -33.87 -4.38
CA ARG A 2 2.20 -32.71 -3.46
C ARG A 2 2.89 -31.55 -4.17
N GLN A 3 2.14 -30.50 -4.51
CA GLN A 3 2.67 -29.31 -5.15
C GLN A 3 3.48 -28.52 -4.12
N SER A 4 4.79 -28.77 -4.13
CA SER A 4 5.79 -27.96 -3.44
C SER A 4 5.94 -26.65 -4.21
N ASN A 5 5.21 -25.58 -3.86
CA ASN A 5 5.55 -24.16 -4.09
C ASN A 5 4.41 -23.15 -3.77
N SER A 6 3.77 -23.23 -2.60
CA SER A 6 2.71 -22.28 -2.21
C SER A 6 3.10 -21.29 -1.09
N SER A 7 4.30 -21.39 -0.52
CA SER A 7 4.75 -20.48 0.54
C SER A 7 5.42 -19.20 0.01
N VAL A 8 6.18 -19.31 -1.09
CA VAL A 8 6.93 -18.18 -1.66
C VAL A 8 5.98 -17.13 -2.25
N SER A 9 4.89 -17.57 -2.88
CA SER A 9 3.91 -16.70 -3.52
C SER A 9 3.15 -15.81 -2.52
N THR A 10 2.89 -16.28 -1.30
CA THR A 10 2.26 -15.46 -0.24
C THR A 10 3.25 -14.46 0.34
N VAL A 11 4.48 -14.88 0.64
CA VAL A 11 5.51 -14.01 1.22
C VAL A 11 5.90 -12.89 0.25
N VAL A 12 6.06 -13.21 -1.04
CA VAL A 12 6.36 -12.21 -2.08
C VAL A 12 5.21 -11.20 -2.22
N LYS A 13 3.96 -11.64 -2.16
CA LYS A 13 2.79 -10.74 -2.19
C LYS A 13 2.75 -9.80 -0.98
N VAL A 14 3.12 -10.28 0.22
CA VAL A 14 3.20 -9.47 1.44
C VAL A 14 4.32 -8.43 1.35
N ILE A 15 5.50 -8.80 0.84
CA ILE A 15 6.63 -7.87 0.66
C ILE A 15 6.25 -6.74 -0.32
N ILE A 16 5.60 -7.07 -1.44
CA ILE A 16 5.13 -6.09 -2.42
C ILE A 16 4.00 -5.22 -1.82
N ALA A 17 3.16 -5.76 -0.93
CA ALA A 17 2.12 -4.99 -0.24
C ALA A 17 2.66 -3.95 0.73
N ILE A 18 3.85 -4.15 1.29
CA ILE A 18 4.50 -3.20 2.19
C ILE A 18 5.15 -2.06 1.39
N PHE A 19 5.81 -2.35 0.27
CA PHE A 19 6.47 -1.33 -0.55
C PHE A 19 5.52 -0.59 -1.49
N LEU A 20 4.57 -1.31 -2.10
CA LEU A 20 3.61 -0.81 -3.09
C LEU A 20 2.19 -1.36 -2.75
N PRO A 21 1.56 -0.87 -1.67
CA PRO A 21 0.23 -1.32 -1.23
C PRO A 21 -0.85 -1.34 -2.32
N PRO A 22 -0.98 -0.33 -3.22
CA PRO A 22 -1.98 -0.38 -4.27
C PRO A 22 -1.70 -1.45 -5.33
N LEU A 23 -0.43 -1.75 -5.63
CA LEU A 23 -0.06 -2.73 -6.65
C LEU A 23 -0.28 -4.17 -6.15
N ALA A 24 -0.02 -4.43 -4.87
CA ALA A 24 -0.26 -5.74 -4.28
C ALA A 24 -1.74 -6.08 -4.14
N VAL A 25 -2.57 -5.10 -3.75
CA VAL A 25 -4.03 -5.29 -3.68
C VAL A 25 -4.63 -5.47 -5.07
N PHE A 26 -4.13 -4.71 -6.07
CA PHE A 26 -4.54 -4.89 -7.46
C PHE A 26 -4.24 -6.31 -7.98
N LEU A 27 -3.10 -6.90 -7.60
CA LEU A 27 -2.69 -8.24 -8.01
C LEU A 27 -3.35 -9.37 -7.19
N HIS A 28 -3.86 -9.09 -5.99
CA HIS A 28 -4.48 -10.10 -5.11
C HIS A 28 -6.01 -10.17 -5.25
N ASP A 29 -6.67 -9.02 -5.31
CA ASP A 29 -8.14 -8.90 -5.22
C ASP A 29 -8.78 -8.34 -6.51
N GLY A 30 -7.98 -7.76 -7.41
CA GLY A 30 -8.49 -6.97 -8.54
C GLY A 30 -9.00 -5.58 -8.13
N ILE A 31 -9.91 -4.99 -8.91
CA ILE A 31 -10.59 -3.71 -8.59
C ILE A 31 -11.77 -4.01 -7.65
N GLY A 32 -11.48 -4.36 -6.40
CA GLY A 32 -12.48 -4.59 -5.35
C GLY A 32 -12.57 -3.44 -4.34
N SER A 33 -13.50 -3.50 -3.40
CA SER A 33 -13.61 -2.53 -2.28
C SER A 33 -12.31 -2.41 -1.49
N SER A 34 -11.53 -3.49 -1.37
CA SER A 34 -10.22 -3.49 -0.71
C SER A 34 -9.20 -2.56 -1.39
N PHE A 35 -9.25 -2.41 -2.72
CA PHE A 35 -8.40 -1.48 -3.48
C PHE A 35 -8.75 -0.02 -3.19
N TRP A 36 -10.05 0.29 -3.17
CA TRP A 36 -10.55 1.64 -2.86
C TRP A 36 -10.25 2.04 -1.41
N ILE A 37 -10.40 1.12 -0.45
CA ILE A 37 -10.00 1.37 0.95
C ILE A 37 -8.50 1.69 1.02
N ASN A 38 -7.64 0.93 0.35
CA ASN A 38 -6.19 1.14 0.44
C ASN A 38 -5.75 2.43 -0.26
N ILE A 39 -6.38 2.81 -1.39
CA ILE A 39 -6.18 4.12 -2.02
C ILE A 39 -6.61 5.25 -1.09
N LEU A 40 -7.79 5.15 -0.48
CA LEU A 40 -8.31 6.17 0.42
C LEU A 40 -7.40 6.33 1.65
N LEU A 41 -6.92 5.22 2.20
CA LEU A 41 -6.01 5.22 3.34
C LEU A 41 -4.65 5.84 2.95
N THR A 42 -4.11 5.48 1.78
CA THR A 42 -2.85 6.06 1.27
C THR A 42 -3.01 7.58 1.07
N LEU A 43 -4.12 8.02 0.48
CA LEU A 43 -4.40 9.45 0.25
C LEU A 43 -4.63 10.21 1.57
N LEU A 44 -5.35 9.61 2.52
CA LEU A 44 -5.67 10.21 3.81
C LEU A 44 -4.45 10.39 4.70
N PHE A 45 -3.43 9.54 4.61
CA PHE A 45 -2.15 9.71 5.30
C PHE A 45 -1.15 10.55 4.49
N PHE A 46 -1.25 10.56 3.17
CA PHE A 46 -0.37 11.35 2.31
C PHE A 46 -0.66 12.86 2.43
N VAL A 47 -1.93 13.27 2.40
CA VAL A 47 -2.33 14.69 2.54
C VAL A 47 -1.80 15.33 3.83
N PRO A 48 -1.99 14.77 5.05
CA PRO A 48 -1.43 15.33 6.27
C PRO A 48 0.11 15.28 6.28
N GLY A 49 0.73 14.26 5.66
CA GLY A 49 2.18 14.21 5.49
C GLY A 49 2.73 15.34 4.62
N VAL A 50 2.06 15.65 3.50
CA VAL A 50 2.43 16.77 2.62
C VAL A 50 2.21 18.10 3.32
N ILE A 51 1.08 18.29 4.01
CA ILE A 51 0.82 19.52 4.77
C ILE A 51 1.88 19.71 5.87
N HIS A 52 2.20 18.66 6.63
CA HIS A 52 3.24 18.72 7.65
C HIS A 52 4.62 19.05 7.07
N ALA A 53 5.00 18.42 5.95
CA ALA A 53 6.25 18.71 5.28
C ALA A 53 6.32 20.16 4.76
N LEU A 54 5.21 20.69 4.23
CA LEU A 54 5.11 22.09 3.80
C LEU A 54 5.23 23.06 4.98
N LEU A 55 4.60 22.76 6.12
CA LEU A 55 4.71 23.58 7.34
C LEU A 55 6.14 23.60 7.87
N VAL A 56 6.83 22.45 7.89
CA VAL A 56 8.24 22.36 8.30
C VAL A 56 9.15 23.09 7.32
N VAL A 57 8.97 22.91 6.01
CA VAL A 57 9.79 23.59 4.97
C VAL A 57 9.57 25.10 4.98
N THR A 58 8.35 25.54 5.27
CA THR A 58 7.99 26.97 5.32
C THR A 58 8.27 27.58 6.71
N ASP A 59 8.89 26.84 7.64
CA ASP A 59 9.20 27.28 9.00
C ASP A 59 7.98 27.88 9.71
N THR A 60 6.80 27.32 9.44
CA THR A 60 5.53 27.79 10.00
C THR A 60 5.25 27.15 11.36
N ILE A 61 5.99 26.08 11.70
CA ILE A 61 5.96 25.38 13.00
C ILE A 61 7.38 25.20 13.53
#